data_AF-A0A7C1DM33-F1
#
_entry.id   AF-A0A7C1DM33-F1
#
_cell.length_a   1.000
_cell.length_b   1.000
_cell.length_c   1.000
_cell.angle_alpha   90.00
_cell.angle_beta   90.00
_cell.angle_gamma   90.00
#
_symmetry.space_group_name_H-M   'P 1'
#
loop_
_entity.id
_entity.type
_entity.pdbx_description
1 polymer ?
#
loop_
_entity_poly.entity_id
_entity_poly.type
_entity_poly.pdbx_seq_one_letter_code
_entity_poly.pdbx_strand_id
1 'polypeptide(L)'
;MDLIQRKTMDKTVERFIQKAAVEGVDLVWDRYEGQVPECGFCESGLSCRDCLQGPCISHPFKGDINKVGICGKDKHVLAAHTLLRMVIKGTMACLDQASDLATDAGGASEKAVSSLFSGFDASNIPGLPASMLETWKSAGVVPEGVIRDVIKASQKLEGGVTSVEETLLWTFKCALLG
;
A
#
# COMPACT_ATOMS: atom_id res chain seq x y z
N MET A 1 -0.04 29.63 18.04
CA MET A 1 0.06 29.18 16.64
C MET A 1 1.21 29.95 16.00
N ASP A 2 2.46 29.58 16.32
CA ASP A 2 3.65 30.37 15.93
C ASP A 2 4.25 29.95 14.58
N LEU A 3 3.54 29.11 13.82
CA LEU A 3 3.94 28.69 12.47
C LEU A 3 2.73 28.79 11.53
N ILE A 4 2.33 30.00 11.13
CA ILE A 4 1.45 30.15 9.94
C ILE A 4 2.33 29.94 8.71
N GLN A 5 2.72 28.69 8.45
CA GLN A 5 3.18 28.29 7.13
C GLN A 5 1.99 28.32 6.17
N ARG A 6 2.24 28.67 4.92
CA ARG A 6 1.20 28.63 3.88
C ARG A 6 0.75 27.17 3.69
N LYS A 7 -0.44 26.84 4.22
CA LYS A 7 -1.01 25.48 4.25
C LYS A 7 -1.54 24.99 2.88
N THR A 8 -1.85 25.91 1.95
CA THR A 8 -2.37 25.58 0.61
C THR A 8 -1.97 26.62 -0.44
N MET A 9 -1.85 26.19 -1.70
CA MET A 9 -1.71 27.10 -2.84
C MET A 9 -3.05 27.61 -3.37
N ASP A 10 -4.16 26.92 -3.08
CA ASP A 10 -5.50 27.30 -3.52
C ASP A 10 -6.01 28.51 -2.72
N LYS A 11 -6.16 29.64 -3.42
CA LYS A 11 -6.67 30.91 -2.87
C LYS A 11 -8.09 30.80 -2.34
N THR A 12 -8.89 29.87 -2.89
CA THR A 12 -10.28 29.66 -2.46
C THR A 12 -10.34 29.01 -1.09
N VAL A 13 -9.38 28.12 -0.78
CA VAL A 13 -9.31 27.39 0.48
C VAL A 13 -8.70 28.25 1.59
N GLU A 14 -7.81 29.19 1.26
CA GLU A 14 -7.09 30.04 2.22
C GLU A 14 -8.03 30.77 3.21
N ARG A 15 -9.14 31.34 2.72
CA ARG A 15 -10.14 32.01 3.58
C ARG A 15 -10.80 31.06 4.59
N PHE A 16 -10.98 29.79 4.22
CA PHE A 16 -11.60 28.79 5.10
C PHE A 16 -10.65 28.33 6.19
N ILE A 17 -9.34 28.31 5.92
CA ILE A 17 -8.31 28.02 6.93
C ILE A 17 -8.30 29.11 8.00
N GLN A 18 -8.34 30.39 7.59
CA GLN A 18 -8.40 31.51 8.53
C GLN A 18 -9.69 31.49 9.36
N LYS A 19 -10.83 31.22 8.72
CA LYS A 19 -12.11 31.09 9.41
C LYS A 19 -12.09 29.97 10.46
N ALA A 20 -11.57 28.79 10.10
CA ALA A 20 -11.46 27.66 11.02
C ALA A 20 -10.62 28.01 12.26
N ALA A 21 -9.52 28.74 12.09
CA ALA A 21 -8.70 29.21 13.22
C ALA A 21 -9.46 30.17 14.15
N VAL A 22 -10.26 31.10 13.60
CA VAL A 22 -11.10 32.02 14.40
C VAL A 22 -12.21 31.27 15.15
N GLU A 23 -12.80 30.26 14.51
CA GLU A 23 -13.87 29.44 15.10
C GLU A 23 -13.34 28.33 16.02
N GLY A 24 -12.01 28.19 16.17
CA GLY A 24 -11.41 27.15 17.00
C GLY A 24 -11.63 25.73 16.47
N VAL A 25 -11.76 25.58 15.15
CA VAL A 25 -11.95 24.28 14.48
C VAL A 25 -10.61 23.75 14.00
N ASP A 26 -10.19 22.60 14.55
CA ASP A 26 -8.94 21.95 14.17
C ASP A 26 -9.02 21.32 12.77
N LEU A 27 -8.04 21.63 11.93
CA LEU A 27 -7.90 21.10 10.58
C LEU A 27 -6.87 19.98 10.50
N VAL A 28 -6.73 19.38 9.31
CA VAL A 28 -5.76 18.31 9.05
C VAL A 28 -4.31 18.75 9.30
N TRP A 29 -3.98 20.01 8.99
CA TRP A 29 -2.64 20.55 9.23
C TRP A 29 -2.33 20.66 10.73
N ASP A 30 -3.29 21.06 11.55
CA ASP A 30 -3.08 21.18 13.00
C ASP A 30 -2.86 19.79 13.62
N ARG A 31 -3.57 18.77 13.13
CA ARG A 31 -3.32 17.37 13.50
C ARG A 31 -1.94 16.89 13.04
N TYR A 32 -1.52 17.25 11.82
CA TYR A 32 -0.19 16.90 11.30
C TYR A 32 0.92 17.55 12.13
N GLU A 33 0.79 18.83 12.46
CA GLU A 33 1.75 19.54 13.34
C GLU A 33 1.89 18.84 14.70
N GLY A 34 0.80 18.29 15.25
CA GLY A 34 0.83 17.48 16.47
C GLY A 34 1.47 16.09 16.33
N GLN A 35 1.68 15.58 15.11
CA GLN A 35 2.35 14.31 14.84
C GLN A 35 3.86 14.47 14.60
N VAL A 36 4.36 15.68 14.39
CA VAL A 36 5.77 15.94 14.10
C VAL A 36 6.58 16.08 15.40
N PRO A 37 7.75 15.42 15.53
CA PRO A 37 8.36 14.49 14.56
C PRO A 37 7.65 13.14 14.54
N GLU A 38 7.45 12.61 13.33
CA GLU A 38 6.88 11.28 13.15
C GLU A 38 7.83 10.18 13.66
N CYS A 39 7.29 8.98 13.89
CA CYS A 39 8.10 7.84 14.29
C CYS A 39 8.97 7.35 13.12
N GLY A 40 10.27 7.62 13.18
CA GLY A 40 11.21 7.25 12.11
C GLY A 40 11.27 5.74 11.78
N PHE A 41 10.94 4.85 12.72
CA PHE A 41 10.84 3.40 12.43
C PHE A 41 9.61 3.07 11.59
N CYS A 42 8.48 3.74 11.84
CA CYS A 42 7.27 3.58 11.05
C CYS A 42 7.47 4.17 9.65
N GLU A 43 8.02 5.37 9.58
CA GLU A 43 8.32 6.07 8.32
C GLU A 43 9.28 5.26 7.43
N SER A 44 10.31 4.66 8.03
CA SER A 44 11.28 3.84 7.30
C SER A 44 10.79 2.41 7.00
N GLY A 45 9.60 2.02 7.46
CA GLY A 45 9.08 0.65 7.30
C GLY A 45 9.85 -0.43 8.09
N LEU A 46 10.50 -0.05 9.19
CA LEU A 46 11.33 -0.93 10.01
C LEU A 46 10.63 -1.45 11.28
N SER A 47 9.34 -1.15 11.43
CA SER A 47 8.49 -1.67 12.50
C SER A 47 7.53 -2.73 11.97
N CYS A 48 7.35 -3.83 12.71
CA CYS A 48 6.47 -4.94 12.34
C CYS A 48 5.43 -5.22 13.43
N ARG A 49 4.18 -5.43 13.03
CA ARG A 49 3.03 -5.75 13.89
C ARG A 49 2.15 -6.88 13.29
N ASP A 50 2.78 -7.82 12.60
CA ASP A 50 2.07 -8.87 11.84
C ASP A 50 1.55 -10.00 12.74
N CYS A 51 2.18 -10.18 13.89
CA CYS A 51 1.82 -11.24 14.82
C CYS A 51 1.90 -10.76 16.27
N LEU A 52 1.40 -11.60 17.18
CA LEU A 52 1.36 -11.33 18.61
C LEU A 52 2.71 -11.49 19.33
N GLN A 53 3.76 -11.97 18.65
CA GLN A 53 5.10 -12.02 19.23
C GLN A 53 5.73 -10.63 19.31
N GLY A 54 5.40 -9.76 18.35
CA GLY A 54 5.86 -8.37 18.32
C GLY A 54 5.11 -7.45 19.29
N PRO A 55 5.24 -6.12 19.13
CA PRO A 55 5.85 -5.41 18.01
C PRO A 55 7.37 -5.61 17.91
N CYS A 56 7.89 -5.78 16.70
CA CYS A 56 9.33 -5.84 16.44
C CYS A 56 9.81 -4.56 15.76
N ILE A 57 11.07 -4.18 16.00
CA ILE A 57 11.78 -3.14 15.26
C ILE A 57 13.13 -3.67 14.80
N SER A 58 13.57 -3.30 13.59
CA SER A 58 14.94 -3.52 13.15
C SER A 58 15.73 -2.21 13.23
N HIS A 59 16.71 -2.14 14.14
CA HIS A 59 17.46 -0.91 14.37
C HIS A 59 18.64 -0.78 13.39
N PRO A 60 18.64 0.22 12.48
CA PRO A 60 19.69 0.33 11.47
C PRO A 60 21.05 0.74 12.05
N PHE A 61 21.07 1.64 13.04
CA PHE A 61 22.32 2.26 13.55
C PHE A 61 22.89 1.70 14.87
N LYS A 62 22.11 0.96 15.68
CA LYS A 62 22.54 0.55 17.02
C LYS A 62 23.19 -0.83 16.97
N GLY A 63 24.52 -0.88 17.12
CA GLY A 63 25.35 -2.08 17.38
C GLY A 63 24.84 -3.38 16.76
N ASP A 64 24.86 -4.48 17.52
CA ASP A 64 24.27 -5.78 17.15
C ASP A 64 22.89 -6.03 17.79
N ILE A 65 22.30 -5.02 18.43
CA ILE A 65 21.04 -5.14 19.16
C ILE A 65 19.85 -4.92 18.22
N ASN A 66 18.86 -5.81 18.27
CA ASN A 66 17.59 -5.71 17.53
C ASN A 66 17.78 -5.54 16.01
N LYS A 67 18.66 -6.33 15.38
CA LYS A 67 18.83 -6.34 13.92
C LYS A 67 17.73 -7.08 13.19
N VAL A 68 17.13 -8.05 13.84
CA VAL A 68 16.05 -8.88 13.31
C VAL A 68 14.88 -8.90 14.28
N GLY A 69 13.68 -9.12 13.75
CA GLY A 69 12.51 -9.42 14.56
C GLY A 69 12.61 -10.80 15.22
N ILE A 70 11.66 -11.11 16.10
CA ILE A 70 11.62 -12.39 16.84
C ILE A 70 11.59 -13.60 15.90
N CYS A 71 10.91 -13.47 14.76
CA CYS A 71 10.84 -14.50 13.73
C CYS A 71 12.03 -14.50 12.74
N GLY A 72 13.04 -13.65 12.95
CA GLY A 72 14.24 -13.58 12.12
C GLY A 72 14.20 -12.60 10.94
N LYS A 73 13.08 -11.91 10.69
CA LYS A 73 13.00 -10.88 9.63
C LYS A 73 13.99 -9.75 9.87
N ASP A 74 14.86 -9.47 8.90
CA ASP A 74 15.78 -8.34 8.94
C ASP A 74 15.13 -7.04 8.44
N LYS A 75 15.90 -5.94 8.47
CA LYS A 75 15.45 -4.63 7.98
C LYS A 75 14.94 -4.64 6.53
N HIS A 76 15.51 -5.47 5.66
CA HIS A 76 15.16 -5.49 4.25
C HIS A 76 13.82 -6.19 4.04
N VAL A 77 13.60 -7.30 4.72
CA VAL A 77 12.31 -8.00 4.72
C VAL A 77 11.23 -7.11 5.34
N LEU A 78 11.51 -6.43 6.46
CA LEU A 78 10.54 -5.51 7.07
C LEU A 78 10.14 -4.36 6.13
N ALA A 79 11.12 -3.72 5.48
CA ALA A 79 10.85 -2.65 4.52
C ALA A 79 10.02 -3.15 3.34
N ALA A 80 10.37 -4.30 2.75
CA ALA A 80 9.64 -4.89 1.63
C ALA A 80 8.20 -5.28 2.02
N HIS A 81 8.01 -5.85 3.21
CA HIS A 81 6.68 -6.21 3.72
C HIS A 81 5.83 -4.96 4.01
N THR A 82 6.44 -3.87 4.48
CA THR A 82 5.73 -2.60 4.66
C THR A 82 5.23 -2.07 3.32
N LEU A 83 6.07 -2.10 2.29
CA LEU A 83 5.68 -1.70 0.94
C LEU A 83 4.55 -2.58 0.39
N LEU A 84 4.70 -3.91 0.44
CA LEU A 84 3.69 -4.85 -0.03
C LEU A 84 2.34 -4.60 0.64
N ARG A 85 2.33 -4.37 1.96
CA ARG A 85 1.09 -4.07 2.69
C ARG A 85 0.42 -2.78 2.24
N MET A 86 1.19 -1.73 1.96
CA MET A 86 0.63 -0.47 1.46
C MET A 86 0.02 -0.65 0.07
N VAL A 87 0.70 -1.41 -0.81
CA VAL A 87 0.17 -1.72 -2.14
C VAL A 87 -1.10 -2.55 -2.04
N ILE A 88 -1.13 -3.63 -1.26
CA ILE A 88 -2.34 -4.45 -1.05
C ILE A 88 -3.52 -3.58 -0.60
N LYS A 89 -3.30 -2.68 0.38
CA LYS A 89 -4.35 -1.77 0.87
C LYS A 89 -4.86 -0.83 -0.23
N GLY A 90 -3.96 -0.24 -1.01
CA GLY A 90 -4.34 0.64 -2.13
C GLY A 90 -5.11 -0.11 -3.21
N THR A 91 -4.60 -1.25 -3.65
CA THR A 91 -5.24 -2.14 -4.62
C THR A 91 -6.65 -2.53 -4.15
N MET A 92 -6.80 -2.95 -2.89
CA MET A 92 -8.11 -3.31 -2.34
C MET A 92 -9.09 -2.14 -2.33
N ALA A 93 -8.63 -0.91 -2.06
CA ALA A 93 -9.50 0.27 -2.09
C ALA A 93 -10.02 0.58 -3.50
N CYS A 94 -9.18 0.43 -4.53
CA CYS A 94 -9.61 0.57 -5.93
C CYS A 94 -10.64 -0.52 -6.32
N LEU A 95 -10.37 -1.76 -5.95
CA LEU A 95 -11.21 -2.91 -6.30
C LEU A 95 -12.59 -2.87 -5.62
N ASP A 96 -12.64 -2.41 -4.37
CA ASP A 96 -13.88 -2.23 -3.62
C ASP A 96 -14.80 -1.22 -4.33
N GLN A 97 -14.25 -0.05 -4.68
CA GLN A 97 -14.98 0.98 -5.44
C GLN A 97 -15.45 0.47 -6.81
N ALA A 98 -14.60 -0.28 -7.52
CA ALA A 98 -14.96 -0.87 -8.81
C ALA A 98 -16.09 -1.90 -8.67
N SER A 99 -16.09 -2.68 -7.58
CA SER A 99 -17.15 -3.64 -7.27
C SER A 99 -18.48 -2.93 -7.00
N ASP A 100 -18.49 -1.91 -6.14
CA ASP A 100 -19.70 -1.14 -5.81
C ASP A 100 -20.32 -0.51 -7.05
N LEU A 101 -19.49 0.15 -7.88
CA LEU A 101 -19.94 0.75 -9.14
C LEU A 101 -20.55 -0.27 -10.10
N ALA A 102 -20.02 -1.50 -10.12
CA ALA A 102 -20.54 -2.55 -10.98
C ALA A 102 -21.90 -3.07 -10.52
N THR A 103 -22.07 -3.22 -9.21
CA THR A 103 -23.35 -3.60 -8.59
C THR A 103 -24.40 -2.53 -8.83
N ASP A 104 -24.06 -1.25 -8.69
CA ASP A 104 -24.98 -0.14 -8.89
C ASP A 104 -25.38 0.06 -10.36
N ALA A 105 -24.44 -0.12 -11.30
CA ALA A 105 -24.70 0.04 -12.73
C ALA A 105 -25.52 -1.12 -13.33
N GLY A 106 -25.42 -2.32 -12.74
CA GLY A 106 -26.09 -3.54 -13.18
C GLY A 106 -25.71 -4.00 -14.60
N GLY A 107 -26.20 -5.19 -14.98
CA GLY A 107 -26.18 -5.66 -16.38
C GLY A 107 -24.77 -5.98 -16.93
N ALA A 108 -24.27 -5.19 -17.88
CA ALA A 108 -23.00 -5.45 -18.56
C ALA A 108 -21.78 -5.09 -17.68
N SER A 109 -21.89 -4.06 -16.85
CA SER A 109 -20.83 -3.61 -15.94
C SER A 109 -20.59 -4.63 -14.83
N GLU A 110 -21.66 -5.19 -14.27
CA GLU A 110 -21.61 -6.26 -13.27
C GLU A 110 -20.88 -7.50 -13.81
N LYS A 111 -21.18 -7.90 -15.06
CA LYS A 111 -20.49 -9.02 -15.72
C LYS A 111 -19.02 -8.72 -15.99
N ALA A 112 -18.68 -7.51 -16.42
CA ALA A 112 -17.30 -7.10 -16.66
C ALA A 112 -16.49 -7.14 -15.37
N VAL A 113 -17.00 -6.59 -14.27
CA VAL A 113 -16.28 -6.62 -12.99
C VAL A 113 -16.25 -8.02 -12.39
N SER A 114 -17.33 -8.79 -12.46
CA SER A 114 -17.33 -10.21 -12.07
C SER A 114 -16.29 -11.02 -12.85
N SER A 115 -16.05 -10.70 -14.12
CA SER A 115 -15.01 -11.35 -14.92
C SER A 115 -13.59 -11.05 -14.44
N LEU A 116 -13.32 -9.87 -13.89
CA LEU A 116 -12.01 -9.52 -13.29
C LEU A 116 -11.68 -10.40 -12.07
N PHE A 117 -12.72 -10.82 -11.33
CA PHE A 117 -12.56 -11.69 -10.17
C PHE A 117 -12.47 -13.18 -10.55
N SER A 118 -12.95 -13.59 -11.72
CA SER A 118 -12.92 -14.98 -12.18
C SER A 118 -11.65 -15.34 -12.97
N GLY A 119 -10.96 -14.36 -13.55
CA GLY A 119 -9.65 -14.54 -14.16
C GLY A 119 -9.11 -13.25 -14.77
N PHE A 120 -7.79 -13.11 -14.81
CA PHE A 120 -7.13 -11.98 -15.44
C PHE A 120 -6.55 -12.37 -16.80
N ASP A 121 -7.07 -11.81 -17.89
CA ASP A 121 -6.54 -12.02 -19.23
C ASP A 121 -5.49 -10.95 -19.58
N ALA A 122 -4.22 -11.29 -19.33
CA ALA A 122 -3.10 -10.40 -19.62
C ALA A 122 -2.84 -10.17 -21.11
N SER A 123 -3.47 -10.94 -22.00
CA SER A 123 -3.27 -10.79 -23.45
C SER A 123 -4.01 -9.59 -24.05
N ASN A 124 -4.98 -9.02 -23.33
CA ASN A 124 -5.83 -7.92 -23.78
C ASN A 124 -5.58 -6.58 -23.08
N ILE A 125 -4.42 -6.40 -22.41
CA ILE A 125 -4.10 -5.13 -21.75
C ILE A 125 -3.86 -4.05 -22.82
N PRO A 126 -4.68 -2.99 -22.90
CA PRO A 126 -4.54 -1.96 -23.94
C PRO A 126 -3.20 -1.24 -23.80
N GLY A 127 -2.43 -1.17 -24.89
CA GLY A 127 -1.18 -0.41 -24.94
C GLY A 127 0.05 -1.09 -24.32
N LEU A 128 -0.05 -2.35 -23.88
CA LEU A 128 1.10 -3.10 -23.37
C LEU A 128 1.95 -3.68 -24.52
N PRO A 129 3.25 -3.37 -24.62
CA PRO A 129 4.13 -4.00 -25.62
C PRO A 129 4.31 -5.50 -25.37
N ALA A 130 4.34 -6.29 -26.45
CA ALA A 130 4.51 -7.75 -26.35
C ALA A 130 5.81 -8.17 -25.64
N SER A 131 6.91 -7.43 -25.84
CA SER A 131 8.19 -7.68 -25.17
C SER A 131 8.10 -7.54 -23.64
N MET A 132 7.29 -6.59 -23.16
CA MET A 132 7.05 -6.38 -21.74
C MET A 132 6.22 -7.53 -21.16
N LEU A 133 5.19 -7.98 -21.87
CA LEU A 133 4.37 -9.11 -21.45
C LEU A 133 5.19 -10.39 -21.30
N GLU A 134 6.11 -10.67 -22.23
CA GLU A 134 7.02 -11.82 -22.11
C GLU A 134 7.95 -11.71 -20.90
N THR A 135 8.42 -10.49 -20.59
CA THR A 135 9.22 -10.23 -19.38
C THR A 135 8.39 -10.47 -18.12
N TRP A 136 7.11 -10.09 -18.10
CA TRP A 136 6.24 -10.31 -16.95
C TRP A 136 5.93 -11.79 -16.75
N LYS A 137 5.74 -12.53 -17.84
CA LYS A 137 5.54 -13.98 -17.81
C LYS A 137 6.78 -14.69 -17.24
N SER A 138 7.97 -14.32 -17.70
CA SER A 138 9.22 -14.93 -17.22
C SER A 138 9.49 -14.60 -15.75
N ALA A 139 9.12 -13.39 -15.30
CA ALA A 139 9.21 -12.98 -13.90
C ALA A 139 8.05 -13.51 -13.02
N GLY A 140 7.03 -14.15 -13.60
CA GLY A 140 5.87 -14.68 -12.86
C GLY A 140 4.94 -13.62 -12.25
N VAL A 141 5.02 -12.37 -12.71
CA VAL A 141 4.28 -11.23 -12.14
C VAL A 141 2.96 -10.93 -12.82
N VAL A 142 2.63 -11.67 -13.88
CA VAL A 142 1.33 -11.54 -14.56
C VAL A 142 0.22 -11.89 -13.58
N PRO A 143 -0.77 -11.00 -13.35
CA PRO A 143 -1.90 -11.33 -12.50
C PRO A 143 -2.69 -12.51 -13.07
N GLU A 144 -3.17 -13.38 -12.19
CA GLU A 144 -3.95 -14.57 -12.53
C GLU A 144 -5.41 -14.42 -12.11
N GLY A 145 -5.66 -13.57 -11.11
CA GLY A 145 -7.01 -13.23 -10.66
C GLY A 145 -6.98 -12.46 -9.36
N VAL A 146 -7.87 -11.48 -9.24
CA VAL A 146 -7.89 -10.51 -8.14
C VAL A 146 -7.88 -11.19 -6.77
N ILE A 147 -8.84 -12.08 -6.51
CA ILE A 147 -9.00 -12.74 -5.20
C ILE A 147 -7.76 -13.57 -4.85
N ARG A 148 -7.33 -14.41 -5.80
CA ARG A 148 -6.18 -15.30 -5.61
C ARG A 148 -4.93 -14.50 -5.27
N ASP A 149 -4.64 -13.48 -6.06
CA ASP A 149 -3.36 -12.77 -5.97
C ASP A 149 -3.30 -11.88 -4.74
N VAL A 150 -4.39 -11.20 -4.37
CA VAL A 150 -4.47 -10.43 -3.12
C VAL A 150 -4.33 -11.35 -1.89
N ILE A 151 -4.98 -12.51 -1.88
CA ILE A 151 -4.85 -13.48 -0.77
C ILE A 151 -3.41 -14.00 -0.69
N LYS A 152 -2.82 -14.43 -1.82
CA LYS A 152 -1.45 -14.95 -1.84
C LYS A 152 -0.45 -13.89 -1.43
N ALA A 153 -0.59 -12.66 -1.91
CA ALA A 153 0.26 -11.54 -1.51
C ALA A 153 0.15 -11.24 -0.01
N SER A 154 -1.07 -11.28 0.54
CA SER A 154 -1.28 -11.12 1.99
C SER A 154 -0.56 -12.22 2.79
N GLN A 155 -0.60 -13.47 2.31
CA GLN A 155 0.12 -14.58 2.95
C GLN A 155 1.65 -14.41 2.91
N LYS A 156 2.20 -13.67 1.93
CA LYS A 156 3.64 -13.36 1.90
C LYS A 156 4.08 -12.44 3.02
N LEU A 157 3.16 -11.71 3.66
CA LEU A 157 3.49 -10.90 4.82
C LEU A 157 3.74 -11.75 6.07
N GLU A 158 3.21 -12.97 6.11
CA GLU A 158 3.22 -13.85 7.28
C GLU A 158 4.55 -14.58 7.46
N GLY A 159 5.08 -14.55 8.69
CA GLY A 159 6.33 -15.24 9.03
C GLY A 159 7.57 -14.73 8.27
N GLY A 160 8.74 -15.30 8.56
CA GLY A 160 10.03 -14.92 7.95
C GLY A 160 10.42 -15.73 6.71
N VAL A 161 9.44 -16.29 5.99
CA VAL A 161 9.68 -17.32 4.96
C VAL A 161 9.89 -16.76 3.55
N THR A 162 9.35 -15.56 3.27
CA THR A 162 9.43 -14.96 1.93
C THR A 162 10.67 -14.08 1.81
N SER A 163 11.40 -14.24 0.71
CA SER A 163 12.57 -13.42 0.40
C SER A 163 12.15 -12.01 -0.03
N VAL A 164 13.06 -11.04 0.06
CA VAL A 164 12.80 -9.67 -0.39
C VAL A 164 12.41 -9.63 -1.87
N GLU A 165 13.11 -10.41 -2.71
CA GLU A 165 12.83 -10.50 -4.15
C GLU A 165 11.41 -11.01 -4.41
N GLU A 166 11.03 -12.11 -3.75
CA GLU A 166 9.69 -12.66 -3.90
C GLU A 166 8.62 -11.66 -3.44
N THR A 167 8.83 -11.00 -2.30
CA THR A 167 7.90 -9.96 -1.80
C THR A 167 7.75 -8.81 -2.79
N LEU A 168 8.83 -8.37 -3.44
CA LEU A 168 8.78 -7.29 -4.43
C LEU A 168 8.06 -7.72 -5.72
N LEU A 169 8.25 -8.96 -6.18
CA LEU A 169 7.50 -9.50 -7.32
C LEU A 169 5.99 -9.56 -7.03
N TRP A 170 5.61 -9.99 -5.82
CA TRP A 170 4.21 -9.97 -5.38
C TRP A 170 3.67 -8.54 -5.24
N THR A 171 4.49 -7.61 -4.78
CA THR A 171 4.14 -6.18 -4.71
C THR A 171 3.80 -5.66 -6.10
N PHE A 172 4.65 -5.92 -7.09
CA PHE A 172 4.42 -5.52 -8.46
C PHE A 172 3.16 -6.18 -9.05
N LYS A 173 3.00 -7.49 -8.85
CA LYS A 173 1.80 -8.24 -9.28
C LYS A 173 0.51 -7.67 -8.70
N CYS A 174 0.49 -7.30 -7.42
CA CYS A 174 -0.67 -6.65 -6.80
C CYS A 174 -0.91 -5.23 -7.30
N ALA A 175 0.14 -4.46 -7.59
CA ALA A 175 -0.01 -3.12 -8.13
C ALA A 175 -0.68 -3.14 -9.52
N LEU A 176 -0.48 -4.18 -10.32
CA LEU A 176 -1.13 -4.34 -11.63
C LEU A 176 -2.64 -4.63 -11.57
N LEU A 177 -3.17 -4.94 -10.38
CA LEU A 177 -4.61 -5.20 -10.19
C LEU A 177 -5.43 -3.94 -9.87
N GLY A 178 -4.78 -2.83 -9.50
CA GLY A 178 -5.42 -1.61 -8.99
C GLY A 178 -5.20 -0.38 -9.83
#